data_AF-A0A7Z9SDD3-F1
#
_entry.id   AF-A0A7Z9SDD3-F1
#
_cell.length_a   1.000
_cell.length_b   1.000
_cell.length_c   1.000
_cell.angle_alpha   90.00
_cell.angle_beta   90.00
_cell.angle_gamma   90.00
#
_symmetry.space_group_name_H-M   'P 1'
#
loop_
_entity.id
_entity.type
_entity.pdbx_description
1 polymer ?
#
loop_
_entity_poly.entity_id
_entity_poly.type
_entity_poly.pdbx_seq_one_letter_code
_entity_poly.pdbx_strand_id
1 'polypeptide(L)'
;MAEKTVINRRDFLKVVSTTGAGLIIGFHLPFKNKLRAATLQAAIQFKPNAWITVHPDNMVTIAVAESEMGQGVWTSLPMIIAEEMELDWSKIQVIQAPVDKDRFGKQGTGGSAS
;
A
#
# COMPACT_ATOMS: atom_id res chain seq x y z
N MET A 1 1.28 -38.32 -46.19
CA MET A 1 2.55 -37.60 -45.95
C MET A 1 2.27 -36.13 -46.24
N ALA A 2 2.15 -35.28 -45.23
CA ALA A 2 1.85 -33.86 -45.44
C ALA A 2 3.16 -33.09 -45.67
N GLU A 3 3.28 -32.44 -46.83
CA GLU A 3 4.45 -31.65 -47.21
C GLU A 3 4.49 -30.37 -46.36
N LYS A 4 5.61 -30.15 -45.66
CA LYS A 4 5.82 -28.94 -44.86
C LYS A 4 6.27 -27.81 -45.77
N THR A 5 5.34 -26.98 -46.25
CA THR A 5 5.66 -25.82 -47.07
C THR A 5 6.41 -24.77 -46.22
N VAL A 6 7.73 -24.68 -46.39
CA VAL A 6 8.54 -23.67 -45.72
C VAL A 6 8.46 -22.37 -46.54
N ILE A 7 7.55 -21.47 -46.16
CA ILE A 7 7.43 -20.16 -46.81
C ILE A 7 8.60 -19.28 -46.39
N ASN A 8 9.43 -18.88 -47.36
CA ASN A 8 10.54 -17.97 -47.13
C ASN A 8 10.02 -16.52 -47.03
N ARG A 9 10.62 -15.71 -46.15
CA ARG A 9 10.28 -14.28 -45.95
C ARG A 9 10.26 -13.50 -47.26
N ARG A 10 11.18 -13.81 -48.17
CA ARG A 10 11.28 -13.15 -49.48
C ARG A 10 10.07 -13.44 -50.37
N ASP A 11 9.59 -14.67 -50.36
CA ASP A 11 8.44 -15.08 -51.19
C ASP A 11 7.15 -14.52 -50.62
N PHE A 12 7.03 -14.47 -49.29
CA PHE A 12 5.93 -13.76 -48.62
C PHE A 12 5.89 -12.27 -49.01
N LEU A 13 7.03 -11.56 -48.95
CA LEU A 13 7.09 -10.14 -49.31
C LEU A 13 6.74 -9.89 -50.78
N LYS A 14 7.16 -10.77 -51.71
CA LYS A 14 6.79 -10.68 -53.14
C LYS A 14 5.29 -10.84 -53.35
N VAL A 15 4.68 -11.82 -52.69
CA VAL A 15 3.24 -12.08 -52.82
C VAL A 15 2.43 -10.91 -52.24
N VAL A 16 2.78 -10.44 -51.04
CA VAL A 16 2.09 -9.33 -50.37
C VAL A 16 2.23 -8.02 -51.15
N SER A 17 3.43 -7.70 -51.66
CA SER A 17 3.67 -6.48 -52.45
C SER A 17 2.96 -6.49 -53.81
N THR A 18 2.90 -7.63 -54.49
CA THR A 18 2.21 -7.75 -55.80
C THR A 18 0.68 -7.69 -55.63
N THR A 19 0.16 -8.23 -54.53
CA THR A 19 -1.29 -8.27 -54.27
C THR A 19 -1.81 -6.98 -53.62
N GLY A 20 -0.92 -6.08 -53.19
CA GLY A 20 -1.28 -4.80 -52.59
C GLY A 20 -1.98 -4.89 -51.23
N ALA A 21 -1.86 -6.04 -50.55
CA ALA A 21 -2.55 -6.27 -49.28
C ALA A 21 -1.78 -5.67 -48.10
N GLY A 22 -2.33 -4.65 -47.44
CA GLY A 22 -1.82 -4.08 -46.20
C GLY A 22 -2.73 -4.44 -45.02
N LEU A 23 -2.14 -4.89 -43.91
CA LEU A 23 -2.85 -5.09 -42.65
C LEU A 23 -2.69 -3.85 -41.77
N ILE A 24 -3.78 -3.10 -41.56
CA ILE A 24 -3.82 -1.98 -40.61
C ILE A 24 -4.50 -2.47 -39.34
N ILE A 25 -3.76 -2.48 -38.23
CA ILE A 25 -4.32 -2.75 -36.90
C ILE A 25 -4.41 -1.43 -36.15
N GLY A 26 -5.61 -0.87 -36.08
CA GLY A 26 -5.92 0.22 -35.16
C GLY A 26 -6.39 -0.36 -33.83
N PHE A 27 -5.76 0.03 -32.72
CA PHE A 27 -6.27 -0.26 -31.38
C PHE A 27 -6.51 1.04 -30.63
N HIS A 28 -7.69 1.12 -30.01
CA HIS A 28 -8.06 2.18 -29.10
C HIS A 28 -7.87 1.66 -27.67
N LEU A 29 -7.01 2.32 -26.89
CA LEU A 29 -6.90 2.06 -25.46
C LEU A 29 -7.80 3.07 -24.73
N PRO A 30 -8.98 2.67 -24.23
CA PRO A 30 -9.83 3.54 -23.43
C PRO A 30 -9.22 3.65 -22.04
N PHE A 31 -8.06 4.28 -21.91
CA PHE A 31 -7.59 4.72 -20.61
C PHE A 31 -8.53 5.83 -20.13
N LYS A 32 -9.64 5.44 -19.51
CA LYS A 32 -10.37 6.32 -18.61
C LYS A 32 -9.41 6.61 -17.46
N ASN A 33 -8.73 7.75 -17.55
CA ASN A 33 -7.92 8.39 -16.51
C ASN A 33 -7.95 7.66 -15.16
N LYS A 34 -6.95 6.82 -14.92
CA LYS A 34 -6.44 6.57 -13.56
C LYS A 34 -4.95 6.86 -13.44
N LEU A 35 -4.41 7.69 -14.34
CA LEU A 35 -3.39 8.63 -13.89
C LEU A 35 -4.13 9.72 -13.10
N ARG A 36 -4.61 9.37 -11.90
CA ARG A 36 -4.65 10.35 -10.83
C ARG A 36 -3.18 10.71 -10.64
N ALA A 37 -2.69 11.73 -11.33
CA ALA A 37 -1.77 12.63 -10.69
C ALA A 37 -2.49 13.00 -9.40
N ALA A 38 -2.10 12.39 -8.30
CA ALA A 38 -2.60 12.76 -7.00
C ALA A 38 -2.07 14.18 -6.77
N THR A 39 -2.77 15.18 -7.31
CA THR A 39 -2.80 16.54 -6.78
C THR A 39 -3.56 16.50 -5.47
N LEU A 40 -2.99 15.73 -4.56
CA LEU A 40 -3.06 15.82 -3.12
C LEU A 40 -1.69 15.29 -2.73
N GLN A 41 -0.74 16.20 -2.58
CA GLN A 41 0.32 16.07 -1.60
C GLN A 41 -0.33 16.04 -0.19
N ALA A 42 -1.35 15.21 0.03
CA ALA A 42 -1.70 14.74 1.35
C ALA A 42 -0.53 13.83 1.68
N ALA A 43 0.47 14.43 2.32
CA ALA A 43 1.71 13.78 2.67
C ALA A 43 1.36 12.41 3.25
N ILE A 44 1.74 11.36 2.51
CA ILE A 44 1.28 10.00 2.76
C ILE A 44 1.78 9.65 4.15
N GLN A 45 0.86 9.63 5.12
CA GLN A 45 1.18 9.18 6.47
C GLN A 45 1.62 7.72 6.35
N PHE A 46 2.84 7.43 6.78
CA PHE A 46 3.34 6.07 6.77
C PHE A 46 2.68 5.30 7.92
N LYS A 47 1.81 4.35 7.56
CA LYS A 47 1.04 3.53 8.50
C LYS A 47 1.41 2.06 8.29
N PRO A 48 2.51 1.58 8.89
CA PRO A 48 2.97 0.19 8.71
C PRO A 48 1.96 -0.83 9.24
N ASN A 49 1.18 -0.45 10.24
CA ASN A 49 0.12 -1.28 10.82
C ASN A 49 -1.03 -0.39 11.36
N ALA A 50 -2.00 -1.01 12.03
CA ALA A 50 -3.15 -0.30 12.59
C ALA A 50 -2.80 0.65 13.74
N TRP A 51 -1.71 0.37 14.47
CA TRP A 51 -1.34 0.95 15.77
C TRP A 51 -0.38 2.13 15.65
N ILE A 52 0.52 2.12 14.66
CA ILE A 52 1.58 3.11 14.51
C ILE A 52 1.33 3.95 13.26
N THR A 53 1.37 5.26 13.42
CA THR A 53 1.33 6.23 12.31
C THR A 53 2.52 7.16 12.41
N VAL A 54 3.38 7.16 11.40
CA VAL A 54 4.48 8.13 11.25
C VAL A 54 4.01 9.27 10.37
N HIS A 55 4.05 10.47 10.92
CA HIS A 55 3.63 11.68 10.26
C HIS A 55 4.79 12.30 9.46
N PRO A 56 4.50 13.09 8.42
CA PRO A 56 5.51 13.75 7.59
C PRO A 56 6.40 14.75 8.34
N ASP A 57 5.96 15.23 9.50
CA ASP A 57 6.69 16.13 10.41
C ASP A 57 7.54 15.38 11.45
N ASN A 58 7.67 14.06 11.31
CA ASN A 58 8.34 13.13 12.23
C ASN A 58 7.65 12.96 13.59
N MET A 59 6.39 13.40 13.74
CA MET A 59 5.56 12.96 14.87
C MET A 59 5.16 11.50 14.66
N VAL A 60 5.07 10.75 15.75
CA VAL A 60 4.62 9.35 15.73
C VAL A 60 3.40 9.21 16.62
N THR A 61 2.28 8.81 16.04
CA THR A 61 1.08 8.46 16.80
C THR A 61 1.07 6.97 17.10
N ILE A 62 0.93 6.61 18.38
CA ILE A 62 0.79 5.24 18.87
C ILE A 62 -0.62 5.08 19.45
N ALA A 63 -1.39 4.15 18.90
CA ALA A 63 -2.69 3.79 19.44
C ALA A 63 -2.54 2.67 20.49
N VAL A 64 -3.23 2.81 21.61
CA VAL A 64 -3.30 1.80 22.70
C VAL A 64 -4.75 1.33 22.83
N ALA A 65 -4.98 0.02 22.86
CA ALA A 65 -6.33 -0.53 22.98
C ALA A 65 -6.79 -0.66 24.43
N GLU A 66 -5.84 -0.81 25.34
CA GLU A 66 -6.04 -1.03 26.75
C GLU A 66 -6.45 0.28 27.43
N SER A 67 -7.53 0.21 28.21
CA SER A 67 -7.96 1.33 29.05
C SER A 67 -6.95 1.58 30.16
N GLU A 68 -6.52 2.83 30.32
CA GLU A 68 -5.72 3.27 31.46
C GLU A 68 -6.59 3.43 32.72
N MET A 69 -6.21 2.76 33.80
CA MET A 69 -6.90 2.74 35.09
C MET A 69 -5.91 2.92 36.27
N GLY A 70 -4.67 3.31 36.00
CA GLY A 70 -3.60 3.51 36.97
C GLY A 70 -2.45 2.51 36.87
N GLN A 71 -2.51 1.57 35.92
CA GLN A 71 -1.45 0.58 35.67
C GLN A 71 -0.28 1.14 34.85
N GLY A 72 -0.49 2.26 34.13
CA GLY A 72 0.55 2.91 33.32
C GLY A 72 0.78 2.30 31.94
N VAL A 73 -0.23 1.62 31.37
CA VAL A 73 -0.14 1.01 30.03
C VAL A 73 0.04 2.04 28.93
N TRP A 74 -0.50 3.26 29.13
CA TRP A 74 -0.30 4.39 28.22
C TRP A 74 1.11 4.96 28.24
N THR A 75 1.93 4.57 29.21
CA THR A 75 3.34 4.96 29.30
C THR A 75 4.25 3.81 28.91
N SER A 76 4.01 2.60 29.46
CA SER A 76 4.88 1.45 29.24
C SER A 76 4.89 0.96 27.79
N LEU A 77 3.73 0.82 27.14
CA LEU A 77 3.69 0.36 25.74
C LEU A 77 4.36 1.36 24.79
N PRO A 78 4.08 2.67 24.84
CA PRO A 78 4.78 3.64 24.01
C PRO A 78 6.28 3.72 24.28
N MET A 79 6.74 3.54 25.52
CA MET A 79 8.19 3.50 25.82
C MET A 79 8.89 2.35 25.12
N ILE A 80 8.31 1.14 25.14
CA ILE A 80 8.88 -0.03 24.45
C ILE A 80 8.96 0.24 22.94
N ILE A 81 7.91 0.80 22.36
CA ILE A 81 7.88 1.15 20.93
C ILE A 81 8.90 2.24 20.61
N ALA A 82 9.03 3.24 21.48
CA ALA A 82 9.99 4.33 21.33
C ALA A 82 11.42 3.81 21.30
N GLU A 83 11.75 2.86 22.18
CA GLU A 83 13.08 2.26 22.26
C GLU A 83 13.40 1.40 21.02
N GLU A 84 12.46 0.55 20.58
CA GLU A 84 12.65 -0.29 19.39
C GLU A 84 12.78 0.52 18.09
N MET A 85 12.10 1.67 18.01
CA MET A 85 12.12 2.54 16.85
C MET A 85 13.11 3.72 16.97
N GLU A 86 13.89 3.78 18.05
CA GLU A 86 14.80 4.90 18.38
C GLU A 86 14.13 6.29 18.26
N LEU A 87 12.91 6.42 18.78
CA LEU A 87 12.12 7.64 18.72
C LEU A 87 12.45 8.61 19.86
N ASP A 88 12.51 9.89 19.53
CA ASP A 88 12.49 10.96 20.51
C ASP A 88 11.12 11.02 21.20
N TRP A 89 11.12 10.85 22.53
CA TRP A 89 9.91 10.85 23.37
C TRP A 89 9.06 12.12 23.17
N SER A 90 9.68 13.26 22.87
CA SER A 90 8.99 14.53 22.64
C SER A 90 8.14 14.54 21.36
N LYS A 91 8.33 13.57 20.46
CA LYS A 91 7.64 13.44 19.18
C LYS A 91 6.57 12.35 19.17
N ILE A 92 6.25 11.76 20.32
CA ILE A 92 5.28 10.68 20.43
C ILE A 92 3.95 11.24 20.91
N GLN A 93 2.89 10.89 20.19
CA GLN A 93 1.50 11.13 20.60
C GLN A 93 0.82 9.79 20.87
N VAL A 94 0.32 9.60 22.08
CA VAL A 94 -0.44 8.41 22.45
C VAL A 94 -1.93 8.70 22.32
N ILE A 95 -2.67 7.82 21.65
CA ILE A 95 -4.12 7.91 21.52
C ILE A 95 -4.78 6.61 21.96
N GLN A 96 -6.02 6.70 22.43
CA GLN A 96 -6.86 5.50 22.55
C GLN A 96 -7.21 4.97 21.15
N ALA A 97 -7.05 3.67 20.95
CA ALA A 97 -7.49 3.03 19.71
C ALA A 97 -9.01 3.19 19.55
N PRO A 98 -9.49 3.66 18.38
CA PRO A 98 -10.91 3.73 18.08
C PRO A 98 -11.61 2.37 18.26
N VAL A 99 -12.92 2.40 18.53
CA VAL A 99 -13.73 1.17 18.64
C VAL A 99 -13.98 0.61 17.25
N ASP A 100 -13.05 -0.21 16.77
CA ASP A 100 -13.08 -0.90 15.48
C ASP A 100 -12.46 -2.28 15.66
N LYS A 101 -13.32 -3.28 15.85
CA LYS A 101 -12.93 -4.66 16.14
C LYS A 101 -12.18 -5.31 14.99
N ASP A 102 -12.51 -4.96 13.74
CA ASP A 102 -11.88 -5.55 12.57
C ASP A 102 -10.44 -5.06 12.41
N ARG A 103 -10.18 -3.81 12.84
CA ARG A 103 -8.85 -3.20 12.76
C ARG A 103 -7.98 -3.41 14.00
N PHE A 104 -8.56 -3.36 15.21
CA PHE A 104 -7.82 -3.37 16.48
C PHE A 104 -8.07 -4.63 17.33
N GLY A 105 -8.95 -5.53 16.90
CA GLY A 105 -9.24 -6.75 17.64
C GLY A 105 -9.99 -6.49 18.95
N LYS A 106 -9.69 -7.28 19.98
CA LYS A 106 -10.33 -7.16 21.31
C LYS A 106 -9.64 -6.06 22.12
N GLN A 107 -10.40 -5.04 22.53
CA GLN A 107 -9.89 -3.86 23.22
C GLN A 107 -10.27 -3.84 24.71
N GLY A 108 -10.22 -4.99 25.37
CA GLY A 108 -10.62 -5.13 26.77
C GLY A 108 -9.42 -5.25 27.69
N THR A 109 -9.42 -4.50 28.80
CA THR A 109 -8.41 -4.59 29.86
C THR A 109 -8.87 -5.53 30.97
N GLY A 110 -8.05 -6.53 31.31
CA GLY A 110 -8.34 -7.46 32.40
C GLY A 110 -7.46 -8.70 32.37
N GLY A 111 -7.42 -9.44 33.49
CA GLY A 111 -6.67 -10.70 33.58
C GLY A 111 -5.15 -10.57 33.43
N SER A 112 -4.59 -9.38 33.68
CA SER A 112 -3.17 -9.07 33.48
C SER A 112 -2.67 -9.32 32.05
N ALA A 113 -3.54 -9.16 31.05
CA ALA A 113 -3.25 -9.35 29.64
C ALA A 113 -2.93 -8.03 28.91
N SER A 114 -2.48 -7.02 29.66
CA SER A 114 -2.08 -5.70 29.16
C SER A 114 -0.57 -5.54 29.14
#